data_AF-A0A949N7G6-F1
#
_entry.id   AF-A0A949N7G6-F1
#
_cell.length_a   1.000
_cell.length_b   1.000
_cell.length_c   1.000
_cell.angle_alpha   90.00
_cell.angle_beta   90.00
_cell.angle_gamma   90.00
#
_symmetry.space_group_name_H-M   'P 1'
#
loop_
_entity.id
_entity.type
_entity.pdbx_description
1 polymer ?
#
loop_
_entity_poly.entity_id
_entity_poly.type
_entity_poly.pdbx_seq_one_letter_code
_entity_poly.pdbx_strand_id
1 'polypeptide(L)' 'MTDSILALVVVVIVAIIFTPMFTIWAINALFSLNIELTLGTWLAALWVNGILYGSSK' A
#
# COMPACT_ATOMS: atom_id res chain seq x y z
N MET A 1 -7.49 27.58 -4.20
CA MET A 1 -8.14 26.59 -3.30
C MET A 1 -8.25 25.21 -3.96
N THR A 2 -8.60 25.15 -5.24
CA THR A 2 -8.69 23.90 -6.03
C THR A 2 -7.36 23.17 -6.21
N ASP A 3 -6.26 23.90 -6.39
CA ASP A 3 -4.95 23.31 -6.70
C ASP A 3 -4.38 22.49 -5.53
N SER A 4 -4.61 22.95 -4.29
CA SER A 4 -4.18 22.25 -3.07
C SER A 4 -4.93 20.92 -2.87
N ILE A 5 -6.23 20.90 -3.20
CA ILE A 5 -7.05 19.68 -3.13
C ILE A 5 -6.59 18.69 -4.21
N LEU A 6 -6.31 19.18 -5.42
CA LEU A 6 -5.86 18.35 -6.53
C LEU A 6 -4.51 17.69 -6.21
N ALA A 7 -3.57 18.45 -5.62
CA ALA A 7 -2.29 17.92 -5.16
C ALA A 7 -2.46 16.84 -4.06
N LEU A 8 -3.37 17.05 -3.11
CA LEU A 8 -3.68 16.07 -2.06
C LEU A 8 -4.22 14.76 -2.66
N VAL A 9 -5.17 14.85 -3.59
CA VAL A 9 -5.75 13.67 -4.23
C VAL A 9 -4.68 12.86 -4.97
N VAL A 10 -3.78 13.53 -5.68
CA VAL A 10 -2.65 12.85 -6.35
C VAL A 10 -1.76 12.12 -5.35
N VAL A 11 -1.41 12.77 -4.24
CA VAL A 11 -0.59 12.14 -3.18
C VAL A 11 -1.29 10.90 -2.60
N VAL A 12 -2.59 10.97 -2.36
CA VAL A 12 -3.36 9.83 -1.82
C VAL A 12 -3.38 8.67 -2.82
N ILE A 13 -3.61 8.94 -4.10
CA ILE A 13 -3.61 7.90 -5.15
C ILE A 13 -2.23 7.23 -5.23
N VAL A 14 -1.16 8.03 -5.24
CA VAL A 14 0.23 7.52 -5.21
C VAL A 14 0.44 6.67 -3.96
N ALA A 15 0.06 7.14 -2.78
CA ALA A 15 0.21 6.39 -1.54
C ALA A 15 -0.52 5.03 -1.59
N ILE A 16 -1.76 4.99 -2.10
CA ILE A 16 -2.54 3.75 -2.23
C ILE A 16 -1.84 2.74 -3.17
N ILE A 17 -1.25 3.21 -4.27
CA ILE A 17 -0.56 2.34 -5.25
C ILE A 17 0.76 1.82 -4.71
N PHE A 18 1.58 2.69 -4.12
CA PHE A 18 2.94 2.34 -3.72
C PHE A 18 3.02 1.64 -2.37
N THR A 19 2.09 1.91 -1.43
CA THR A 19 2.12 1.28 -0.09
C THR A 19 2.12 -0.26 -0.15
N PRO A 20 1.20 -0.93 -0.89
CA PRO A 20 1.19 -2.39 -0.97
C PRO A 20 2.46 -2.96 -1.62
N MET A 21 3.06 -2.24 -2.58
CA MET A 21 4.32 -2.65 -3.20
C MET A 21 5.47 -2.64 -2.19
N PHE A 22 5.58 -1.58 -1.39
CA PHE A 22 6.57 -1.51 -0.31
C PHE A 22 6.34 -2.56 0.77
N THR A 23 5.08 -2.86 1.11
CA THR A 23 4.74 -3.92 2.06
C THR A 23 5.20 -5.29 1.57
N ILE A 24 4.91 -5.65 0.31
CA ILE A 24 5.33 -6.95 -0.27
C ILE A 24 6.85 -7.04 -0.30
N TRP A 25 7.53 -5.95 -0.68
CA TRP A 25 8.99 -5.90 -0.67
C TRP A 25 9.57 -6.07 0.74
N ALA A 26 9.03 -5.37 1.73
CA ALA A 26 9.48 -5.47 3.12
C ALA A 26 9.27 -6.89 3.68
N ILE A 27 8.12 -7.51 3.42
CA ILE A 27 7.83 -8.88 3.84
C ILE A 27 8.79 -9.88 3.18
N ASN A 28 9.05 -9.73 1.88
CA ASN A 28 10.03 -10.56 1.19
C ASN A 28 11.44 -10.39 1.76
N ALA A 29 11.84 -9.16 2.10
CA ALA A 29 13.16 -8.88 2.68
C ALA A 29 13.29 -9.44 4.10
N LEU A 30 12.23 -9.40 4.90
CA LEU A 30 12.24 -9.88 6.29
C LEU A 30 12.19 -11.41 6.39
N PHE A 31 11.44 -12.06 5.50
CA PHE A 31 11.10 -13.47 5.64
C PHE A 31 11.53 -14.35 4.45
N SER A 32 12.19 -13.79 3.43
CA SER A 32 12.68 -14.51 2.23
C SER A 32 11.59 -15.30 1.48
N LEU A 33 10.37 -14.76 1.44
CA LEU A 33 9.17 -15.46 0.93
C LEU A 33 9.02 -15.44 -0.60
N ASN A 34 9.80 -14.63 -1.32
CA ASN A 34 9.77 -14.50 -2.78
C ASN A 34 8.34 -14.28 -3.36
N ILE A 35 7.50 -13.51 -2.67
CA ILE A 35 6.16 -13.14 -3.11
C ILE A 35 6.26 -12.26 -4.35
N GLU A 36 5.73 -12.73 -5.47
CA GLU A 36 5.69 -11.98 -6.72
C GLU A 36 4.72 -10.79 -6.65
N LEU A 37 5.05 -9.69 -7.30
CA LEU A 37 4.19 -8.52 -7.41
C LEU A 37 3.14 -8.70 -8.52
N THR A 38 1.94 -9.12 -8.16
CA THR A 38 0.79 -9.31 -9.06
C THR A 38 -0.38 -8.50 -8.54
N LEU A 39 -1.45 -8.33 -9.33
CA LEU A 39 -2.67 -7.66 -8.84
C LEU A 39 -3.28 -8.38 -7.62
N GLY A 40 -3.18 -9.72 -7.58
CA GLY A 40 -3.69 -10.51 -6.46
C GLY A 40 -2.90 -10.26 -5.17
N THR A 41 -1.57 -10.29 -5.24
CA THR A 41 -0.71 -10.02 -4.07
C THR A 41 -0.77 -8.55 -3.66
N TRP A 42 -0.94 -7.63 -4.61
CA TRP A 42 -1.17 -6.21 -4.33
C TRP A 42 -2.47 -5.98 -3.56
N LEU A 43 -3.59 -6.60 -3.98
CA LEU A 43 -4.87 -6.51 -3.26
C LEU A 43 -4.79 -7.17 -1.88
N ALA A 44 -4.09 -8.30 -1.76
CA ALA A 44 -3.85 -8.95 -0.48
C ALA A 44 -3.06 -8.02 0.48
N ALA A 45 -2.01 -7.37 0.00
CA ALA A 45 -1.25 -6.41 0.79
C ALA A 45 -2.06 -5.15 1.14
N LEU A 46 -2.92 -4.66 0.25
CA LEU A 46 -3.85 -3.57 0.56
C LEU A 46 -4.83 -3.96 1.68
N TRP A 47 -5.39 -5.18 1.61
CA TRP A 47 -6.30 -5.72 2.62
C TRP A 47 -5.62 -5.87 3.99
N VAL A 48 -4.41 -6.43 4.02
CA VAL A 48 -3.61 -6.58 5.24
C VAL A 48 -3.31 -5.22 5.88
N ASN A 49 -2.87 -4.24 5.08
CA ASN A 49 -2.66 -2.88 5.58
C ASN A 49 -3.96 -2.25 6.10
N GLY A 50 -5.08 -2.40 5.40
CA GLY A 50 -6.38 -1.89 5.84
C GLY A 50 -6.85 -2.46 7.19
N ILE A 51 -6.64 -3.77 7.41
CA ILE A 51 -6.96 -4.42 8.69
C ILE A 51 -6.04 -3.91 9.82
N LEU A 52 -4.73 -3.82 9.56
CA LEU A 52 -3.75 -3.43 10.58
C LEU A 52 -3.93 -1.97 11.02
N TYR A 53 -4.22 -1.07 10.08
CA TYR A 53 -4.46 0.34 10.39
C TYR A 53 -5.86 0.60 10.99
N GLY A 54 -6.89 -0.13 10.56
CA GLY A 54 -8.24 -0.01 11.14
C GLY A 54 -8.35 -0.44 12.61
N SER A 55 -7.34 -1.16 13.12
CA SER A 55 -7.28 -1.56 14.52
C SER A 55 -6.65 -0.52 15.45
N SER A 56 -5.96 0.50 14.93
CA SER A 56 -5.41 1.58 15.74
C SER A 56 -6.35 2.78 15.68
N LYS A 57 -6.91 3.13 16.84
CA LYS A 57 -7.91 4.19 17.05
C LYS A 57 -7.53 5.54 16.47
#